data_AF-A0A9D4TCZ4-F1
#
_entry.id   AF-A0A9D4TCZ4-F1
#
_cell.length_a   1.000
_cell.length_b   1.000
_cell.length_c   1.000
_cell.angle_alpha   90.00
_cell.angle_beta   90.00
_cell.angle_gamma   90.00
#
_symmetry.space_group_name_H-M   'P 1'
#
loop_
_entity.id
_entity.type
_entity.pdbx_description
1 polymer ?
#
loop_
_entity_poly.entity_id
_entity_poly.type
_entity_poly.pdbx_seq_one_letter_code
_entity_poly.pdbx_strand_id
1 'polypeptide(L)'
;MLRLAISGAGRSLTQGLFRPSVQQVRWAKSNKHWLPKWKALRRRKVIKIKLPEFEEMRHRDQMTPEEMRAKLKEQGVAPDRPWNERPMVISCSGGVFEPYLPPEGDGKVSLLTKAGAVQAHAAS
;
A
#
# COMPACT_ATOMS: atom_id res chain seq x y z
N MET A 1 -18.98 16.12 -78.43
CA MET A 1 -17.75 16.72 -77.87
C MET A 1 -17.53 16.20 -76.46
N LEU A 2 -16.61 15.25 -76.27
CA LEU A 2 -16.10 14.83 -74.96
C LEU A 2 -14.60 15.16 -74.93
N ARG A 3 -14.12 15.79 -73.84
CA ARG A 3 -12.68 16.01 -73.61
C ARG A 3 -12.22 15.12 -72.46
N LEU A 4 -11.39 14.13 -72.77
CA LEU A 4 -10.45 13.48 -71.84
C LEU A 4 -9.12 14.24 -71.88
N ALA A 5 -8.54 14.58 -70.73
CA ALA A 5 -7.10 14.81 -70.59
C ALA A 5 -6.61 14.70 -69.12
N ILE A 6 -6.14 13.49 -68.78
CA ILE A 6 -4.88 13.13 -68.11
C ILE A 6 -4.50 13.86 -66.81
N SER A 7 -4.56 13.11 -65.71
CA SER A 7 -3.94 13.37 -64.41
C SER A 7 -2.41 13.33 -64.48
N GLY A 8 -1.75 14.43 -64.08
CA GLY A 8 -0.29 14.50 -63.92
C GLY A 8 0.14 14.19 -62.49
N ALA A 9 0.76 13.04 -62.28
CA ALA A 9 1.52 12.73 -61.07
C ALA A 9 2.89 13.44 -61.15
N GLY A 10 3.18 14.34 -60.20
CA GLY A 10 4.48 15.00 -60.05
C GLY A 10 5.04 14.78 -58.65
N ARG A 11 6.01 13.86 -58.53
CA ARG A 11 6.91 13.75 -57.37
C ARG A 11 8.12 14.66 -57.58
N SER A 12 8.43 15.53 -56.62
CA SER A 12 9.79 16.01 -56.34
C SER A 12 9.81 16.53 -54.89
N LEU A 13 10.42 15.80 -53.96
CA LEU A 13 11.82 15.95 -53.54
C LEU A 13 12.18 17.38 -53.10
N THR A 14 11.70 17.77 -51.92
CA THR A 14 12.39 18.74 -51.05
C THR A 14 12.70 18.08 -49.71
N GLN A 15 13.84 17.38 -49.75
CA GLN A 15 14.85 17.24 -48.70
C GLN A 15 14.37 17.38 -47.25
N GLY A 16 14.30 16.23 -46.58
CA GLY A 16 14.23 16.15 -45.14
C GLY A 16 15.46 16.81 -44.51
N LEU A 17 15.22 17.77 -43.61
CA LEU A 17 16.19 18.15 -42.61
C LEU A 17 16.43 16.94 -41.70
N PHE A 18 17.47 16.17 -42.02
CA PHE A 18 18.07 15.20 -41.14
C PHE A 18 18.54 15.93 -39.89
N ARG A 19 17.69 16.00 -38.86
CA ARG A 19 18.15 16.30 -37.51
C ARG A 19 19.24 15.26 -37.21
N PRO A 20 20.50 15.63 -36.96
CA PRO A 20 21.44 14.67 -36.43
C PRO A 20 20.82 14.21 -35.12
N SER A 21 20.36 12.95 -35.07
CA SER A 21 20.01 12.34 -33.82
C SER A 21 21.29 12.38 -33.02
N VAL A 22 21.38 13.27 -32.03
CA VAL A 22 22.37 13.14 -30.97
C VAL A 22 22.03 11.82 -30.31
N GLN A 23 22.61 10.75 -30.82
CA GLN A 23 22.54 9.44 -30.21
C GLN A 23 23.30 9.62 -28.90
N GLN A 24 22.57 9.75 -27.80
CA GLN A 24 23.19 9.67 -26.48
C GLN A 24 23.91 8.33 -26.41
N VAL A 25 25.24 8.35 -26.56
CA VAL A 25 26.10 7.19 -26.36
C VAL A 25 26.05 6.89 -24.86
N ARG A 26 25.11 6.02 -24.47
CA ARG A 26 25.05 5.50 -23.11
C ARG A 26 26.24 4.56 -22.94
N TRP A 27 27.31 5.05 -22.32
CA TRP A 27 28.51 4.29 -21.99
C TRP A 27 28.24 3.07 -21.09
N ALA A 28 27.08 3.00 -20.45
CA ALA A 28 26.57 1.78 -19.84
C ALA A 28 25.88 0.91 -20.91
N LYS A 29 26.60 -0.08 -21.45
CA LYS A 29 26.04 -1.15 -22.29
C LYS A 29 24.96 -1.86 -21.48
N SER A 30 23.71 -1.44 -21.65
CA SER A 30 22.57 -2.00 -20.93
C SER A 30 22.59 -3.51 -21.12
N ASN A 31 22.65 -4.29 -20.03
CA ASN A 31 22.67 -5.76 -20.03
C ASN A 31 21.31 -6.38 -20.45
N LYS A 32 20.58 -5.67 -21.31
CA LYS A 32 19.28 -6.04 -21.84
C LYS A 32 19.52 -6.64 -23.21
N HIS A 33 18.94 -7.80 -23.43
CA HIS A 33 19.01 -8.46 -24.72
C HIS A 33 18.40 -7.59 -25.83
N TRP A 34 19.05 -7.54 -27.00
CA TRP A 34 18.75 -6.62 -28.09
C TRP A 34 17.55 -7.05 -28.94
N LEU A 35 17.23 -8.36 -29.03
CA LEU A 35 16.11 -8.85 -29.84
C LEU A 35 14.76 -8.21 -29.42
N PRO A 36 13.93 -7.78 -30.40
CA PRO A 36 12.62 -7.17 -30.15
C PRO A 36 11.65 -8.04 -29.36
N LYS A 37 11.78 -9.37 -29.43
CA LYS A 37 10.98 -10.36 -28.68
C LYS A 37 10.91 -10.04 -27.18
N TRP A 38 11.99 -9.52 -26.61
CA TRP A 38 12.10 -9.24 -25.16
C TRP A 38 11.62 -7.83 -24.78
N LYS A 39 11.16 -7.00 -25.73
CA LYS A 39 10.67 -5.62 -25.46
C LYS A 39 9.45 -5.61 -24.54
N ALA A 40 8.52 -6.55 -24.71
CA ALA A 40 7.32 -6.65 -23.87
C ALA A 40 7.67 -6.95 -22.41
N LEU A 41 8.57 -7.91 -22.16
CA LEU A 41 9.04 -8.26 -20.81
C LEU A 41 9.81 -7.11 -20.16
N ARG A 42 10.65 -6.40 -20.93
CA ARG A 42 11.33 -5.17 -20.46
C ARG A 42 10.37 -4.05 -20.06
N ARG A 43 9.18 -3.99 -20.66
CA ARG A 43 8.11 -3.05 -20.28
C ARG A 43 7.38 -3.51 -19.02
N ARG A 44 7.12 -4.82 -18.89
CA ARG A 44 6.37 -5.41 -17.76
C ARG A 44 7.09 -5.33 -16.40
N LYS A 45 8.43 -5.21 -16.39
CA LYS A 45 9.19 -5.06 -15.13
C LYS A 45 8.81 -3.82 -14.31
N VAL A 46 8.26 -2.79 -14.96
CA VAL A 46 7.83 -1.56 -14.28
C VAL A 46 6.37 -1.76 -13.91
N ILE A 47 6.15 -2.26 -12.69
CA ILE A 47 4.81 -2.42 -12.13
C ILE A 47 4.41 -1.06 -11.56
N LYS A 48 3.32 -0.49 -12.08
CA LYS A 48 2.71 0.71 -11.49
C LYS A 48 1.89 0.26 -10.29
N ILE A 49 2.49 0.35 -9.10
CA ILE A 49 1.78 0.11 -7.84
C ILE A 49 1.00 1.39 -7.53
N LYS A 50 -0.30 1.27 -7.29
CA LYS A 50 -1.07 2.38 -6.71
C LYS A 50 -0.69 2.42 -5.23
N LEU A 51 -0.07 3.51 -4.80
CA LEU A 51 0.18 3.73 -3.39
C LEU A 51 -1.18 3.86 -2.68
N PRO A 52 -1.32 3.31 -1.46
CA PRO A 52 -2.49 3.56 -0.63
C PRO A 52 -2.63 5.06 -0.34
N GLU A 53 -3.86 5.52 -0.14
CA GLU A 53 -4.12 6.89 0.24
C GLU A 53 -3.92 7.07 1.76
N PHE A 54 -2.83 7.73 2.14
CA PHE A 54 -2.40 7.82 3.54
C PHE A 54 -3.28 8.72 4.41
N GLU A 55 -4.02 9.65 3.80
CA GLU A 55 -4.97 10.50 4.52
C GLU A 55 -6.20 9.71 4.93
N GLU A 56 -6.74 8.88 4.03
CA GLU A 56 -7.86 8.01 4.34
C GLU A 56 -7.57 7.04 5.49
N MET A 57 -6.35 6.53 5.59
CA MET A 57 -5.93 5.65 6.69
C MET A 57 -5.88 6.38 8.04
N ARG A 58 -5.50 7.66 8.06
CA ARG A 58 -5.47 8.48 9.29
C ARG A 58 -6.86 8.89 9.75
N HIS A 59 -7.78 9.12 8.82
CA HIS A 59 -9.15 9.52 9.14
C HIS A 59 -10.10 8.35 9.43
N ARG A 60 -9.64 7.10 9.38
CA ARG A 60 -10.48 5.92 9.70
C ARG A 60 -11.17 6.02 11.05
N ASP A 61 -10.47 6.50 12.07
CA ASP A 61 -10.99 6.57 13.43
C ASP A 61 -11.97 7.75 13.64
N GLN A 62 -12.00 8.70 12.70
CA GLN A 62 -12.82 9.92 12.78
C GLN A 62 -14.05 9.88 11.86
N MET A 63 -14.16 8.88 10.99
CA MET A 63 -15.27 8.78 10.04
C MET A 63 -16.57 8.36 10.74
N THR A 64 -17.68 8.91 10.26
CA THR A 64 -19.00 8.44 10.68
C THR A 64 -19.26 7.03 10.11
N PRO A 65 -20.10 6.22 10.77
CA PRO A 65 -20.44 4.88 10.29
C PRO A 65 -21.07 4.87 8.88
N GLU A 66 -21.75 5.94 8.49
CA GLU A 66 -22.38 6.09 7.17
C GLU A 66 -21.34 6.35 6.08
N GLU A 67 -20.41 7.28 6.32
CA GLU A 67 -19.27 7.53 5.43
C GLU A 67 -18.41 6.28 5.24
N MET A 68 -18.19 5.52 6.31
CA MET A 68 -17.47 4.26 6.24
C MET A 68 -18.18 3.24 5.33
N ARG A 69 -19.51 3.10 5.46
CA ARG A 69 -20.29 2.21 4.57
C ARG A 69 -20.25 2.66 3.11
N ALA A 70 -20.31 3.97 2.85
CA ALA A 70 -20.22 4.52 1.50
C ALA A 70 -18.86 4.19 0.86
N LYS A 71 -17.76 4.40 1.59
CA LYS A 71 -16.40 4.07 1.12
C LYS A 71 -16.21 2.58 0.87
N LEU A 72 -16.69 1.72 1.77
CA LEU A 72 -16.63 0.26 1.58
C LEU A 72 -17.37 -0.17 0.31
N LYS A 73 -18.50 0.48 0.00
CA LYS A 73 -19.27 0.25 -1.23
C LYS A 73 -18.52 0.74 -2.48
N GLU A 74 -17.86 1.90 -2.43
CA GLU A 74 -17.02 2.41 -3.52
C GLU A 74 -15.83 1.49 -3.80
N GLN A 75 -15.23 0.92 -2.76
CA GLN A 75 -14.15 -0.05 -2.86
C GLN A 75 -14.62 -1.44 -3.33
N GLY A 76 -15.94 -1.67 -3.42
CA GLY A 76 -16.53 -2.96 -3.78
C GLY A 76 -16.35 -4.03 -2.70
N VAL A 77 -16.10 -3.63 -1.45
CA VAL A 77 -15.98 -4.53 -0.31
C VAL A 77 -17.37 -4.78 0.24
N ALA A 78 -17.87 -6.01 0.06
CA ALA A 78 -19.09 -6.43 0.71
C ALA A 78 -18.86 -6.59 2.22
N PRO A 79 -19.86 -6.30 3.07
CA PRO A 79 -19.76 -6.64 4.48
C PRO A 79 -19.61 -8.16 4.62
N ASP A 80 -18.83 -8.59 5.62
CA ASP A 80 -18.68 -10.00 5.92
C ASP A 80 -20.03 -10.64 6.25
N ARG A 81 -20.26 -11.84 5.73
CA ARG A 81 -21.49 -12.59 5.98
C ARG A 81 -21.48 -13.08 7.44
N PRO A 82 -22.56 -12.87 8.23
CA PRO A 82 -22.61 -13.24 9.64
C PRO A 82 -22.90 -14.73 9.83
N TRP A 83 -22.15 -15.61 9.17
CA TRP A 83 -22.24 -17.05 9.41
C TRP A 83 -21.66 -17.36 10.80
N ASN A 84 -22.48 -17.23 11.83
CA ASN A 84 -22.10 -17.51 13.22
C ASN A 84 -22.47 -18.96 13.57
N GLU A 85 -21.90 -19.93 12.87
CA GLU A 85 -22.18 -21.35 13.11
C GLU A 85 -21.64 -21.81 14.47
N ARG A 86 -20.50 -21.27 14.89
CA ARG A 86 -19.85 -21.62 16.16
C ARG A 86 -19.34 -20.37 16.87
N PRO A 87 -19.74 -20.13 18.13
CA PRO A 87 -19.21 -19.02 18.90
C PRO A 87 -17.70 -19.19 19.09
N MET A 88 -16.97 -18.07 18.99
CA MET A 88 -15.54 -18.06 19.29
C MET A 88 -15.34 -18.35 20.78
N VAL A 89 -14.61 -19.41 21.11
CA VAL A 89 -14.25 -19.74 22.49
C VAL A 89 -13.09 -18.86 22.90
N ILE A 90 -13.38 -17.77 23.61
CA ILE A 90 -12.37 -16.90 24.19
C ILE A 90 -12.03 -17.46 25.57
N SER A 91 -10.86 -18.11 25.69
CA SER A 91 -10.44 -18.79 26.92
C SER A 91 -9.87 -17.85 27.99
N CYS A 92 -9.43 -16.65 27.59
CA CYS A 92 -8.76 -15.69 28.46
C CYS A 92 -9.45 -14.34 28.37
N SER A 93 -9.54 -13.59 29.47
CA SER A 93 -10.05 -12.21 29.42
C SER A 93 -9.09 -11.31 28.62
N GLY A 94 -9.64 -10.37 27.85
CA GLY A 94 -8.85 -9.45 27.02
C GLY A 94 -8.06 -8.39 27.80
N GLY A 95 -8.33 -8.23 29.09
CA GLY A 95 -7.68 -7.25 29.95
C GLY A 95 -7.79 -7.60 31.44
N VAL A 96 -7.16 -6.76 32.26
CA VAL A 96 -7.26 -6.80 33.73
C VAL A 96 -8.49 -6.00 34.14
N PHE A 97 -9.43 -6.60 34.87
CA PHE A 97 -10.66 -5.94 35.29
C PHE A 97 -10.39 -4.85 36.34
N GLU A 98 -9.65 -5.19 37.38
CA GLU A 98 -9.30 -4.27 38.46
C GLU A 98 -7.78 -4.29 38.65
N PRO A 99 -7.04 -3.33 38.06
CA PRO A 99 -5.60 -3.28 38.23
C PRO A 99 -5.26 -2.93 39.68
N TYR A 100 -4.37 -3.72 40.28
CA TYR A 100 -3.82 -3.39 41.58
C TYR A 100 -3.10 -2.04 41.53
N LEU A 101 -3.49 -1.12 42.40
CA LEU A 101 -2.83 0.16 42.59
C LEU A 101 -1.79 0.00 43.71
N PRO A 102 -0.48 -0.09 43.38
CA PRO A 102 0.52 -0.25 44.41
C PRO A 102 0.55 0.99 45.32
N PRO A 103 0.68 0.80 46.65
CA PRO A 103 0.79 1.92 47.59
C PRO A 103 2.07 2.73 47.33
N GLU A 104 2.00 4.03 47.61
CA GLU A 104 3.12 4.96 47.40
C GLU A 104 4.37 4.51 48.16
N GLY A 105 5.39 4.04 47.44
CA GLY A 105 6.67 3.59 48.04
C GLY A 105 7.03 2.12 47.81
N ASP A 106 6.20 1.34 47.11
CA ASP A 106 6.47 -0.07 46.74
C ASP A 106 7.81 -0.25 45.98
N GLY A 107 8.27 0.77 45.25
CA GLY A 107 9.58 0.75 44.59
C GLY A 107 10.79 0.93 45.51
N LYS A 108 10.63 1.40 46.76
CA LYS A 108 11.73 1.60 47.73
C LYS A 108 11.88 0.43 48.70
N VAL A 109 10.81 -0.32 48.93
CA VAL A 109 10.78 -1.45 49.87
C VAL A 109 10.91 -2.74 49.08
N SER A 110 12.14 -3.16 48.82
CA SER A 110 12.39 -4.43 48.13
C SER A 110 12.05 -5.62 49.04
N LEU A 111 11.78 -6.78 48.43
CA LEU A 111 11.47 -8.07 49.09
C LEU A 111 12.47 -8.46 50.19
N LEU A 112 13.71 -7.95 50.13
CA LEU A 112 14.77 -8.22 51.09
C LEU A 112 14.64 -7.44 52.41
N THR A 113 13.80 -6.40 52.45
CA THR A 113 13.56 -5.60 53.65
C THR A 113 12.47 -6.25 54.50
N LYS A 114 12.66 -6.33 55.83
CA LYS A 114 11.67 -6.90 56.76
C LYS A 114 10.26 -6.30 56.57
N ALA A 115 10.18 -4.99 56.29
CA ALA A 115 8.92 -4.31 56.01
C ALA A 115 8.23 -4.80 54.71
N GLY A 116 9.00 -5.06 53.65
CA GLY A 116 8.47 -5.54 52.36
C GLY A 116 8.03 -7.01 52.41
N ALA A 117 8.75 -7.85 53.16
CA ALA A 117 8.36 -9.25 53.37
C ALA A 117 7.03 -9.38 54.14
N VAL A 118 6.79 -8.51 55.13
CA VAL A 118 5.52 -8.47 55.87
C VAL A 118 4.38 -7.99 54.98
N GLN A 119 4.61 -6.99 54.13
CA GLN A 119 3.60 -6.49 53.19
C GLN A 119 3.23 -7.54 52.13
N ALA A 120 4.20 -8.27 51.59
CA ALA A 120 3.96 -9.36 50.64
C ALA A 120 3.20 -10.54 51.25
N HIS A 121 3.52 -10.92 52.50
CA HIS A 121 2.81 -12.00 53.22
C HIS A 121 1.42 -11.57 53.71
N ALA A 122 1.21 -10.30 54.05
CA ALA A 122 -0.09 -9.81 54.49
C ALA A 122 -1.11 -9.67 53.34
N ALA A 123 -0.62 -9.58 52.09
CA ALA A 123 -1.43 -9.45 50.88
C ALA A 123 -1.69 -10.79 50.15
N SER A 124 -1.10 -11.90 50.63
CA SER A 124 -1.37 -13.27 50.15
C SER A 124 -2.42 -13.96 51.00
#